data_AF-A0A3S1B5B6-F1
#
_entry.id   AF-A0A3S1B5B6-F1
#
_cell.length_a   1.000
_cell.length_b   1.000
_cell.length_c   1.000
_cell.angle_alpha   90.00
_cell.angle_beta   90.00
_cell.angle_gamma   90.00
#
_symmetry.space_group_name_H-M   'P 1'
#
loop_
_entity.id
_entity.type
_entity.pdbx_description
1 polymer ?
#
loop_
_entity_poly.entity_id
_entity_poly.type
_entity_poly.pdbx_seq_one_letter_code
_entity_poly.pdbx_strand_id
1 'polypeptide(L)'
;MSESVLVSQLQQGISIEFERSKNDPAHKIRLLLSELLFIASELKDQKAGNYVKQSDLFECHIYTEEILDVLCIAMAELPNLLNILDIVEALMCVGNGNKLVCQLVANNPESFLEVCNSL
;
A
#
# COMPACT_ATOMS: atom_id res chain seq x y z
N MET A 1 4.98 -3.82 26.54
CA MET A 1 5.10 -2.42 26.07
C MET A 1 6.37 -2.28 25.24
N SER A 2 6.48 -3.01 24.12
CA SER A 2 7.75 -3.09 23.35
C SER A 2 7.59 -3.19 21.82
N GLU A 3 6.37 -3.14 21.28
CA GLU A 3 6.15 -3.32 19.83
C GLU A 3 6.29 -2.03 19.01
N SER A 4 6.25 -0.85 19.65
CA SER A 4 6.18 0.43 18.93
C SER A 4 7.54 0.91 18.37
N VAL A 5 8.66 0.41 18.90
CA VAL A 5 10.01 0.87 18.49
C VAL A 5 10.45 0.23 17.16
N LEU A 6 10.11 -1.05 16.94
CA LEU A 6 10.48 -1.76 15.71
C LEU A 6 9.69 -1.24 14.50
N VAL A 7 8.41 -0.91 14.69
CA VAL A 7 7.55 -0.34 13.63
C VAL A 7 8.03 1.06 13.22
N SER A 8 8.47 1.87 14.19
CA SER A 8 8.97 3.23 13.92
C SER A 8 10.30 3.23 13.15
N GLN A 9 11.15 2.22 13.37
CA GLN A 9 12.44 2.09 12.66
C GLN A 9 12.29 1.57 11.24
N LEU A 10 11.27 0.75 10.96
CA LEU A 10 10.96 0.28 9.60
C LEU A 10 10.47 1.44 8.70
N GLN A 11 9.76 2.41 9.27
CA GLN A 11 9.21 3.56 8.53
C GLN A 11 10.31 4.49 7.99
N GLN A 12 11.42 4.66 8.70
CA GLN A 12 12.54 5.48 8.23
C GLN A 12 13.47 4.66 7.33
N GLY A 13 13.22 4.70 6.02
CA GLY A 13 14.08 4.07 5.03
C GLY A 13 13.51 2.82 4.36
N ILE A 14 12.20 2.56 4.48
CA ILE A 14 11.54 1.45 3.78
C ILE A 14 11.79 1.46 2.26
N SER A 15 11.89 2.65 1.66
CA SER A 15 12.20 2.82 0.23
C SER A 15 13.64 2.35 -0.10
N ILE A 16 14.58 2.58 0.82
CA ILE A 16 15.98 2.11 0.71
C ILE A 16 16.05 0.59 0.92
N GLU A 17 15.28 0.04 1.86
CA GLU A 17 15.19 -1.41 2.06
C GLU A 17 14.55 -2.11 0.86
N PHE A 18 13.53 -1.49 0.26
CA PHE A 18 12.89 -1.97 -0.96
C PHE A 18 13.89 -1.99 -2.12
N GLU A 19 14.71 -0.95 -2.28
CA GLU A 19 15.80 -0.89 -3.26
C GLU A 19 16.85 -1.99 -3.04
N ARG A 20 17.31 -2.18 -1.79
CA ARG A 20 18.30 -3.21 -1.43
C ARG A 20 17.77 -4.63 -1.61
N SER A 21 16.45 -4.81 -1.54
CA SER A 21 15.76 -6.10 -1.72
C SER A 21 15.59 -6.51 -3.18
N LYS A 22 16.32 -5.90 -4.12
CA LYS A 22 16.22 -6.17 -5.57
C LYS A 22 16.28 -7.66 -5.97
N ASN A 23 16.92 -8.50 -5.17
CA ASN A 23 17.01 -9.96 -5.40
C ASN A 23 16.16 -10.83 -4.44
N ASP A 24 15.29 -10.24 -3.60
CA ASP A 24 14.39 -10.98 -2.70
C ASP A 24 12.93 -10.50 -2.86
N PRO A 25 12.18 -11.12 -3.79
CA PRO A 25 10.77 -10.79 -4.03
C PRO A 25 9.89 -10.99 -2.78
N ALA A 26 10.20 -12.01 -1.96
CA ALA A 26 9.43 -12.27 -0.75
C ALA A 26 9.63 -11.17 0.29
N HIS A 27 10.84 -10.62 0.38
CA HIS A 27 11.10 -9.47 1.25
C HIS A 27 10.38 -8.21 0.78
N LYS A 28 10.35 -7.95 -0.54
CA LYS A 28 9.60 -6.81 -1.11
C LYS A 28 8.10 -6.91 -0.82
N ILE A 29 7.50 -8.08 -1.01
CA ILE A 29 6.10 -8.33 -0.63
C ILE A 29 5.88 -8.00 0.85
N ARG A 30 6.74 -8.49 1.75
CA ARG A 30 6.61 -8.22 3.18
C ARG A 30 6.68 -6.73 3.51
N LEU A 31 7.60 -5.98 2.90
CA LEU A 31 7.73 -4.54 3.13
C LEU A 31 6.48 -3.79 2.63
N LEU A 32 6.04 -4.07 1.41
CA LEU A 32 4.86 -3.44 0.82
C LEU A 32 3.59 -3.73 1.63
N LEU A 33 3.38 -4.98 2.03
CA LEU A 33 2.24 -5.36 2.86
C LEU A 33 2.32 -4.75 4.26
N SER A 34 3.51 -4.68 4.87
CA SER A 34 3.69 -4.07 6.18
C SER A 34 3.27 -2.60 6.16
N GLU A 35 3.71 -1.85 5.15
CA GLU A 35 3.36 -0.43 5.01
C GLU A 35 1.88 -0.25 4.71
N LEU A 36 1.33 -1.02 3.76
CA LEU A 36 -0.08 -0.94 3.36
C LEU A 36 -1.02 -1.26 4.52
N LEU A 37 -0.77 -2.36 5.23
CA LEU A 37 -1.61 -2.79 6.35
C LEU A 37 -1.47 -1.84 7.54
N PHE A 38 -0.30 -1.24 7.72
CA PHE A 38 -0.11 -0.20 8.74
C PHE A 38 -0.97 1.04 8.42
N ILE A 39 -0.94 1.54 7.19
CA ILE A 39 -1.79 2.65 6.74
C ILE A 39 -3.27 2.31 6.93
N ALA A 40 -3.69 1.12 6.50
CA ALA A 40 -5.06 0.66 6.65
C ALA A 40 -5.50 0.54 8.12
N SER A 41 -4.57 0.16 9.03
CA SER A 41 -4.84 0.13 10.46
C SER A 41 -4.99 1.53 11.05
N GLU A 42 -4.10 2.47 10.68
CA GLU A 42 -4.21 3.86 11.14
C GLU A 42 -5.53 4.51 10.67
N LEU A 43 -5.98 4.20 9.45
CA LEU A 43 -7.25 4.68 8.91
C LEU A 43 -8.47 4.18 9.70
N LYS A 44 -8.46 2.92 10.15
CA LYS A 44 -9.55 2.36 10.97
C LYS A 44 -9.63 3.01 12.35
N ASP A 45 -8.48 3.38 12.93
CA ASP A 45 -8.41 3.99 14.25
C ASP A 45 -8.72 5.50 14.23
N GLN A 46 -8.42 6.17 13.12
CA GLN A 46 -8.73 7.59 12.95
C GLN A 46 -10.13 7.78 12.35
N LYS A 47 -11.05 8.39 13.11
CA LYS A 47 -12.39 8.75 12.62
C LYS A 47 -12.28 9.75 11.45
N ALA A 48 -12.23 9.21 10.23
CA ALA A 48 -12.60 9.79 8.94
C ALA A 48 -12.58 11.32 8.86
N GLY A 49 -11.39 11.91 8.82
CA GLY A 49 -11.22 13.34 8.57
C GLY A 49 -9.80 13.68 8.14
N ASN A 50 -9.53 13.54 6.83
CA ASN A 50 -8.31 14.00 6.15
C ASN A 50 -6.99 13.42 6.69
N TYR A 51 -6.96 12.13 7.01
CA TYR A 51 -5.69 11.46 7.31
C TYR A 51 -4.85 11.38 6.04
N VAL A 52 -3.69 12.04 6.06
CA VAL A 52 -2.67 11.98 5.02
C VAL A 52 -1.41 11.43 5.65
N LYS A 53 -0.93 10.31 5.12
CA LYS A 53 0.30 9.65 5.54
C LYS A 53 1.41 9.97 4.56
N GLN A 54 2.54 10.43 5.09
CA GLN A 54 3.79 10.41 4.33
C GLN A 54 4.30 8.98 4.26
N SER A 55 4.48 8.47 3.04
CA SER A 55 5.04 7.14 2.80
C SER A 55 6.11 7.21 1.71
N ASP A 56 7.37 7.08 2.13
CA ASP A 56 8.53 7.10 1.23
C ASP A 56 8.46 6.02 0.13
N LEU A 57 7.79 4.90 0.39
CA LEU A 57 7.62 3.82 -0.57
C LEU A 57 6.59 4.20 -1.65
N PHE A 58 5.38 4.57 -1.24
CA PHE A 58 4.29 4.85 -2.18
C PHE A 58 4.48 6.18 -2.92
N GLU A 59 5.18 7.15 -2.32
CA GLU A 59 5.53 8.43 -2.96
C GLU A 59 6.67 8.31 -3.97
N CYS A 60 7.47 7.23 -3.93
CA CYS A 60 8.55 7.02 -4.88
C CYS A 60 8.03 6.52 -6.24
N HIS A 61 7.96 7.42 -7.22
CA HIS A 61 7.45 7.10 -8.55
C HIS A 61 8.26 6.04 -9.32
N ILE A 62 9.54 5.86 -8.99
CA ILE A 62 10.41 4.86 -9.64
C ILE A 62 9.91 3.44 -9.36
N TYR A 63 9.35 3.20 -8.17
CA TYR A 63 8.86 1.88 -7.76
C TYR A 63 7.38 1.65 -8.08
N THR A 64 6.70 2.60 -8.72
CA THR A 64 5.24 2.51 -8.97
C THR A 64 4.85 1.24 -9.72
N GLU A 65 5.53 0.89 -10.82
CA GLU A 65 5.23 -0.32 -11.58
C GLU A 65 5.49 -1.58 -10.76
N GLU A 66 6.63 -1.64 -10.07
CA GLU A 66 6.99 -2.78 -9.23
C GLU A 66 6.05 -2.96 -8.04
N ILE A 67 5.61 -1.85 -7.42
CA ILE A 67 4.60 -1.85 -6.36
C ILE A 67 3.29 -2.44 -6.87
N LEU A 68 2.84 -2.03 -8.07
CA LEU A 68 1.60 -2.53 -8.66
C LEU A 68 1.68 -4.02 -8.99
N ASP A 69 2.78 -4.49 -9.57
CA ASP A 69 2.98 -5.92 -9.86
C ASP A 69 2.91 -6.75 -8.58
N VAL A 70 3.63 -6.32 -7.54
CA VAL A 70 3.64 -6.99 -6.24
C VAL A 70 2.27 -6.96 -5.58
N LEU A 71 1.55 -5.85 -5.68
CA LEU A 71 0.21 -5.67 -5.11
C LEU A 71 -0.81 -6.58 -5.81
N CYS A 72 -0.79 -6.64 -7.15
CA CYS A 72 -1.67 -7.52 -7.92
C CYS A 72 -1.41 -9.01 -7.60
N ILE A 73 -0.15 -9.43 -7.46
CA ILE A 73 0.19 -10.78 -7.02
C ILE A 73 -0.36 -11.04 -5.61
N ALA A 74 -0.12 -10.12 -4.68
CA ALA A 74 -0.58 -10.28 -3.31
C ALA A 74 -2.11 -10.36 -3.21
N MET A 75 -2.85 -9.55 -3.98
CA MET A 75 -4.31 -9.60 -4.05
C MET A 75 -4.82 -10.95 -4.57
N ALA A 76 -4.17 -11.50 -5.60
CA ALA A 76 -4.54 -12.81 -6.16
C ALA A 76 -4.28 -13.96 -5.17
N GLU A 77 -3.18 -13.91 -4.42
CA GLU A 77 -2.80 -14.94 -3.46
C GLU A 77 -3.52 -14.80 -2.10
N LEU A 78 -3.91 -13.58 -1.71
CA LEU A 78 -4.48 -13.26 -0.40
C LEU A 78 -5.82 -12.49 -0.51
N PRO A 79 -6.83 -12.97 -1.27
CA PRO A 79 -8.04 -12.22 -1.57
C PRO A 79 -8.90 -11.94 -0.32
N ASN A 80 -8.80 -12.79 0.71
CA ASN A 80 -9.54 -12.60 1.97
C ASN A 80 -8.91 -11.53 2.89
N LEU A 81 -7.64 -11.18 2.65
CA LEU A 81 -6.91 -10.17 3.43
C LEU A 81 -6.83 -8.84 2.69
N LEU A 82 -6.70 -8.88 1.37
CA LEU A 82 -6.43 -7.74 0.50
C LEU A 82 -7.63 -7.49 -0.42
N ASN A 83 -8.68 -6.89 0.13
CA ASN A 83 -9.81 -6.40 -0.66
C ASN A 83 -9.40 -5.11 -1.39
N ILE A 84 -9.72 -5.00 -2.68
CA ILE A 84 -9.40 -3.82 -3.48
C ILE A 84 -9.93 -2.52 -2.87
N LEU A 85 -11.10 -2.53 -2.22
CA LEU A 85 -11.66 -1.34 -1.58
C LEU A 85 -10.80 -0.86 -0.41
N ASP A 86 -10.41 -1.78 0.48
CA ASP A 86 -9.52 -1.47 1.61
C ASP A 86 -8.16 -0.93 1.12
N ILE A 87 -7.66 -1.49 0.02
CA ILE A 87 -6.40 -1.05 -0.61
C ILE A 87 -6.54 0.35 -1.20
N VAL A 88 -7.63 0.61 -1.93
CA VAL A 88 -7.90 1.93 -2.51
C VAL A 88 -8.03 2.98 -1.41
N GLU A 89 -8.77 2.70 -0.34
CA GLU A 89 -8.87 3.60 0.81
C GLU A 89 -7.51 3.91 1.43
N ALA A 90 -6.68 2.89 1.65
CA ALA A 90 -5.32 3.07 2.18
C ALA A 90 -4.45 3.90 1.22
N LEU A 91 -4.49 3.62 -0.09
CA LEU A 91 -3.74 4.37 -1.09
C LEU A 91 -4.21 5.83 -1.18
N MET A 92 -5.51 6.11 -1.03
CA MET A 92 -6.01 7.49 -1.03
C MET A 92 -5.42 8.36 0.10
N CYS A 93 -4.84 7.75 1.13
CA CYS A 93 -4.18 8.47 2.22
C CYS A 93 -2.73 8.89 1.90
N VAL A 94 -2.12 8.45 0.79
CA VAL A 94 -0.72 8.77 0.44
C VAL A 94 -0.62 9.70 -0.77
N GLY A 95 0.45 10.50 -0.85
CA GLY A 95 0.58 11.57 -1.84
C GLY A 95 0.49 11.15 -3.31
N ASN A 96 1.02 9.97 -3.67
CA ASN A 96 0.97 9.38 -5.02
C ASN A 96 -0.13 8.31 -5.17
N GLY A 97 -1.04 8.24 -4.20
CA GLY A 97 -2.08 7.22 -4.10
C GLY A 97 -3.05 7.19 -5.27
N ASN A 98 -3.49 8.36 -5.71
CA ASN A 98 -4.41 8.51 -6.85
C ASN A 98 -3.88 7.84 -8.12
N LYS A 99 -2.59 7.99 -8.43
CA LYS A 99 -1.96 7.37 -9.61
C LYS A 99 -1.93 5.85 -9.46
N LEU A 100 -1.55 5.36 -8.29
CA LEU A 100 -1.56 3.92 -7.99
C LEU A 100 -2.97 3.33 -8.11
N VAL A 101 -4.00 4.02 -7.58
CA VAL A 101 -5.40 3.61 -7.71
C VAL A 101 -5.83 3.57 -9.17
N CYS A 102 -5.53 4.60 -9.96
CA CYS A 102 -5.88 4.60 -11.39
C CYS A 102 -5.26 3.41 -12.13
N GLN A 103 -3.99 3.10 -11.87
CA GLN A 103 -3.31 1.97 -12.51
C GLN A 103 -3.80 0.61 -11.99
N LEU A 104 -4.11 0.51 -10.70
CA LEU A 104 -4.67 -0.69 -10.09
C LEU A 104 -6.03 -1.04 -10.70
N VAL A 105 -6.91 -0.04 -10.86
CA VAL A 105 -8.22 -0.22 -11.49
C VAL A 105 -8.09 -0.50 -12.98
N ALA A 106 -7.10 0.10 -13.67
CA ALA A 106 -6.80 -0.25 -15.06
C ALA A 106 -6.39 -1.72 -15.22
N ASN A 107 -5.70 -2.29 -14.22
CA ASN A 107 -5.33 -3.70 -14.18
C ASN A 107 -6.49 -4.63 -13.76
N ASN A 108 -7.52 -4.10 -13.10
CA ASN A 108 -8.68 -4.84 -12.58
C ASN A 108 -9.99 -4.16 -13.02
N PRO A 109 -10.31 -4.13 -14.33
CA PRO A 109 -11.39 -3.29 -14.87
C PRO A 109 -12.78 -3.63 -14.30
N GLU A 110 -13.00 -4.88 -13.87
CA GLU A 110 -14.21 -5.33 -13.19
C GLU A 110 -14.49 -4.59 -11.87
N SER A 111 -13.43 -4.12 -11.21
CA SER A 111 -13.53 -3.37 -9.96
C SER A 111 -13.88 -1.89 -10.14
N PHE A 112 -13.80 -1.37 -11.38
CA PHE A 112 -13.95 0.07 -11.66
C PHE A 112 -15.22 0.66 -11.05
N LEU A 113 -16.36 0.02 -11.29
CA LEU A 113 -17.64 0.54 -10.82
C LEU A 113 -17.76 0.46 -9.29
N GLU A 114 -17.20 -0.58 -8.69
CA GLU A 114 -17.19 -0.76 -7.23
C GLU A 114 -16.36 0.33 -6.55
N VAL A 115 -15.14 0.56 -7.06
CA VAL A 115 -14.22 1.60 -6.58
C VAL A 115 -14.79 3.00 -6.77
N CYS A 116 -15.40 3.29 -7.91
CA CYS A 116 -16.02 4.60 -8.15
C CYS A 116 -17.22 4.89 -7.24
N ASN A 117 -17.91 3.85 -6.75
CA ASN A 117 -19.05 4.03 -5.85
C ASN A 117 -18.65 4.10 -4.37
N SER A 118 -17.44 3.68 -4.01
CA SER A 118 -16.93 3.70 -2.63
C SER A 118 -16.23 5.02 -2.26
N LEU A 119 -15.72 5.75 -3.26
CA LEU A 119 -15.01 7.03 -3.12
C LEU A 119 -15.97 8.23 -3.12
#